data_AF-A0A140DL26-F1
#
_entry.id   AF-A0A140DL26-F1
#
_cell.length_a   1.000
_cell.length_b   1.000
_cell.length_c   1.000
_cell.angle_alpha   90.00
_cell.angle_beta   90.00
_cell.angle_gamma   90.00
#
_symmetry.space_group_name_H-M   'P 1'
#
loop_
_entity.id
_entity.type
_entity.pdbx_description
1 polymer ?
#
loop_
_entity_poly.entity_id
_entity_poly.type
_entity_poly.pdbx_seq_one_letter_code
_entity_poly.pdbx_strand_id
1 'polypeptide(L)'
;LMAHKLGVKVCPHAGGVGLCEMAQHLQMWDFVSLSGTSEGKVVEFVDQQHEHFVNPCVIKNAHYTAPLAPGYSTTMKPESIAAYEYPNGSEWQSLFAKGLFVDPRKASS
;
A
#
# COMPACT_ATOMS: atom_id res chain seq x y z
N LEU A 1 -7.70 -18.51 8.07
CA LEU A 1 -8.02 -19.72 8.86
C LEU A 1 -9.36 -19.63 9.59
N MET A 2 -9.57 -18.67 10.50
CA MET A 2 -10.84 -18.54 11.24
C MET A 2 -12.04 -18.22 10.33
N ALA A 3 -11.89 -17.23 9.44
CA ALA A 3 -12.95 -16.87 8.49
C ALA A 3 -13.35 -18.07 7.62
N HIS A 4 -12.38 -18.81 7.07
CA HIS A 4 -12.60 -20.03 6.31
C HIS A 4 -13.34 -21.10 7.14
N LYS A 5 -12.90 -21.36 8.39
CA LYS A 5 -13.56 -22.32 9.30
C LYS A 5 -15.04 -21.98 9.55
N LEU A 6 -15.40 -20.70 9.53
CA LEU A 6 -16.76 -20.21 9.77
C LEU A 6 -17.54 -19.93 8.47
N GLY A 7 -16.97 -20.22 7.29
CA GLY A 7 -17.61 -19.91 6.01
C GLY A 7 -17.76 -18.41 5.71
N VAL A 8 -16.98 -17.56 6.38
CA VAL A 8 -17.01 -16.10 6.22
C VAL A 8 -16.04 -15.67 5.12
N LYS A 9 -16.54 -14.86 4.18
CA LYS A 9 -15.72 -14.31 3.08
C LYS A 9 -14.80 -13.20 3.61
N VAL A 10 -13.60 -13.13 3.06
CA VAL A 10 -12.60 -12.10 3.37
C VAL A 10 -12.48 -11.18 2.17
N CYS A 11 -12.62 -9.88 2.40
CA CYS A 11 -12.41 -8.83 1.40
C CYS A 11 -11.40 -7.83 1.98
N PRO A 12 -10.10 -7.93 1.65
CA PRO A 12 -9.08 -7.10 2.25
C PRO A 12 -9.27 -5.62 1.93
N HIS A 13 -9.08 -4.80 2.97
CA HIS A 13 -8.90 -3.35 2.83
C HIS A 13 -7.50 -3.05 2.29
N ALA A 14 -7.42 -2.11 1.35
CA ALA A 14 -6.18 -1.73 0.67
C ALA A 14 -6.04 -0.20 0.46
N GLY A 15 -6.97 0.59 0.99
CA GLY A 15 -6.92 2.05 0.93
C GLY A 15 -5.85 2.64 1.87
N GLY A 16 -4.72 3.05 1.31
CA GLY A 16 -3.62 3.65 2.06
C GLY A 16 -2.26 3.35 1.43
N VAL A 17 -1.21 4.01 1.91
CA VAL A 17 0.14 3.90 1.35
C VAL A 17 0.68 2.48 1.53
N GLY A 18 0.88 1.75 0.43
CA GLY A 18 1.47 0.41 0.44
C GLY A 18 0.53 -0.73 0.81
N LEU A 19 -0.74 -0.46 1.16
CA LEU A 19 -1.67 -1.52 1.56
C LEU A 19 -2.06 -2.38 0.36
N CYS A 20 -2.24 -1.80 -0.82
CA CYS A 20 -2.43 -2.54 -2.07
C CYS A 20 -1.24 -3.49 -2.35
N GLU A 21 -0.02 -3.00 -2.17
CA GLU A 21 1.21 -3.74 -2.40
C GLU A 21 1.31 -4.98 -1.51
N MET A 22 0.85 -4.89 -0.25
CA MET A 22 0.91 -5.97 0.74
C MET A 22 -0.30 -6.91 0.69
N ALA A 23 -1.53 -6.35 0.69
CA ALA A 23 -2.76 -7.11 0.84
C ALA A 23 -2.99 -8.10 -0.32
N GLN A 24 -2.50 -7.79 -1.52
CA GLN A 24 -2.55 -8.69 -2.67
C GLN A 24 -1.91 -10.06 -2.38
N HIS A 25 -0.79 -10.09 -1.65
CA HIS A 25 -0.08 -11.33 -1.32
C HIS A 25 -0.91 -12.22 -0.39
N LEU A 26 -1.57 -11.61 0.60
CA LEU A 26 -2.45 -12.35 1.52
C LEU A 26 -3.65 -12.94 0.79
N GLN A 27 -4.25 -12.19 -0.14
CA GLN A 27 -5.39 -12.71 -0.89
C GLN A 27 -4.97 -13.82 -1.87
N MET A 28 -3.79 -13.70 -2.50
CA MET A 28 -3.25 -14.73 -3.37
C MET A 28 -2.90 -16.00 -2.60
N TRP A 29 -2.33 -15.88 -1.40
CA TRP A 29 -2.11 -17.01 -0.49
C TRP A 29 -3.43 -17.64 -0.05
N ASP A 30 -4.44 -16.85 0.31
CA ASP A 30 -5.78 -17.37 0.66
C ASP A 30 -6.38 -18.15 -0.51
N PHE A 31 -6.22 -17.70 -1.75
CA PHE A 31 -6.67 -18.44 -2.92
C PHE A 31 -5.91 -19.76 -3.09
N VAL A 32 -4.57 -19.72 -3.07
CA VAL A 32 -3.74 -20.90 -3.39
C VAL A 32 -3.73 -21.95 -2.28
N SER A 33 -3.71 -21.53 -1.01
CA SER A 33 -3.35 -22.41 0.11
C SER A 33 -4.44 -22.59 1.16
N LEU A 34 -5.56 -21.87 1.07
CA LEU A 34 -6.62 -21.95 2.08
C LEU A 34 -8.01 -22.20 1.48
N SER A 35 -8.50 -21.27 0.66
CA SER A 35 -9.88 -21.27 0.20
C SER A 35 -10.11 -21.89 -1.17
N GLY A 36 -9.11 -21.87 -2.06
CA GLY A 36 -9.23 -22.42 -3.41
C GLY A 36 -10.18 -21.66 -4.34
N THR A 37 -10.73 -20.51 -3.94
CA THR A 37 -11.72 -19.77 -4.73
C THR A 37 -11.66 -18.26 -4.49
N SER A 38 -11.88 -17.48 -5.56
CA SER A 38 -12.10 -16.04 -5.52
C SER A 38 -13.60 -15.67 -5.55
N GLU A 39 -14.50 -16.65 -5.59
CA GLU A 39 -15.93 -16.42 -5.73
C GLU A 39 -16.50 -15.57 -4.59
N GLY A 40 -17.05 -14.41 -4.94
CA GLY A 40 -17.60 -13.45 -3.98
C GLY A 40 -16.57 -12.80 -3.05
N LYS A 41 -15.27 -12.89 -3.38
CA LYS A 41 -14.19 -12.19 -2.68
C LYS A 41 -13.60 -11.12 -3.59
N VAL A 42 -13.34 -9.96 -3.03
CA VAL A 42 -12.75 -8.83 -3.73
C VAL A 42 -11.63 -8.25 -2.88
N VAL A 43 -10.57 -7.76 -3.53
CA VAL A 43 -9.54 -6.94 -2.89
C VAL A 43 -9.85 -5.50 -3.27
N GLU A 44 -9.93 -4.62 -2.28
CA GLU A 44 -10.03 -3.19 -2.56
C GLU A 44 -8.81 -2.71 -3.36
N PHE A 45 -8.99 -1.71 -4.22
CA PHE A 45 -7.90 -1.03 -4.92
C PHE A 45 -8.18 0.48 -4.92
N VAL A 46 -7.15 1.27 -4.69
CA VAL A 46 -7.19 2.73 -4.77
C VAL A 46 -5.95 3.20 -5.52
N ASP A 47 -6.13 3.96 -6.60
CA ASP A 47 -5.03 4.42 -7.46
C ASP A 47 -4.29 5.62 -6.84
N GLN A 48 -3.49 5.35 -5.80
CA GLN A 48 -2.77 6.37 -5.06
C GLN A 48 -1.40 5.85 -4.60
N GLN A 49 -0.34 6.64 -4.84
CA GLN A 49 0.97 6.52 -4.22
C GLN A 49 1.77 5.25 -4.58
N HIS A 50 1.31 4.45 -5.54
CA HIS A 50 2.03 3.29 -6.08
C HIS A 50 3.38 3.67 -6.68
N GLU A 51 3.51 4.88 -7.21
CA GLU A 51 4.74 5.41 -7.79
C GLU A 51 5.91 5.46 -6.80
N HIS A 52 5.64 5.40 -5.49
CA HIS A 52 6.67 5.41 -4.45
C HIS A 52 7.24 4.03 -4.15
N PHE A 53 6.70 2.96 -4.71
CA PHE A 53 7.17 1.59 -4.49
C PHE A 53 8.06 1.10 -5.64
N VAL A 54 9.05 0.28 -5.30
CA VAL A 54 9.94 -0.35 -6.30
C VAL A 54 9.18 -1.40 -7.11
N ASN A 55 8.27 -2.13 -6.46
CA ASN A 55 7.45 -3.18 -7.07
C ASN A 55 5.96 -2.88 -6.82
N PRO A 56 5.39 -1.86 -7.48
CA PRO A 56 3.98 -1.51 -7.30
C PRO A 56 3.07 -2.66 -7.73
N CYS A 57 1.86 -2.72 -7.14
CA CYS A 57 0.86 -3.64 -7.63
C CYS A 57 0.48 -3.32 -9.08
N VAL A 58 0.07 -4.35 -9.84
CA VAL A 58 -0.32 -4.21 -11.24
C VAL A 58 -1.76 -4.70 -11.40
N ILE A 59 -2.60 -3.83 -11.94
CA ILE A 59 -4.00 -4.13 -12.24
C ILE A 59 -4.15 -4.34 -13.75
N LYS A 60 -4.74 -5.49 -14.13
CA LYS A 60 -5.09 -5.79 -15.52
C LYS A 60 -6.55 -6.21 -15.57
N ASN A 61 -7.35 -5.53 -16.40
CA ASN A 61 -8.80 -5.79 -16.53
C ASN A 61 -9.51 -5.85 -15.17
N ALA A 62 -9.23 -4.89 -14.29
CA ALA A 62 -9.75 -4.82 -12.91
C ALA A 62 -9.38 -6.01 -11.99
N HIS A 63 -8.27 -6.71 -12.27
CA HIS A 63 -7.74 -7.78 -11.43
C HIS A 63 -6.28 -7.49 -11.03
N TYR A 64 -5.94 -7.77 -9.78
CA TYR A 64 -4.55 -7.84 -9.34
C TYR A 64 -3.82 -8.97 -10.08
N THR A 65 -2.65 -8.66 -10.64
CA THR A 65 -1.75 -9.68 -11.18
C THR A 65 -0.75 -10.12 -10.11
N ALA A 66 -0.42 -11.41 -10.09
CA ALA A 66 0.53 -11.95 -9.12
C ALA A 66 1.91 -11.27 -9.22
N PRO A 67 2.46 -10.73 -8.11
CA PRO A 67 3.82 -10.19 -8.09
C PRO A 67 4.85 -11.27 -8.44
N LEU A 68 5.86 -10.89 -9.23
CA LEU A 68 6.94 -11.80 -9.64
C LEU A 68 8.27 -11.53 -8.91
N ALA A 69 8.45 -10.29 -8.42
CA ALA A 69 9.63 -9.93 -7.66
C ALA A 69 9.58 -10.56 -6.26
N PRO A 70 10.72 -10.99 -5.70
CA PRO A 70 10.77 -11.52 -4.35
C PRO A 70 10.46 -10.43 -3.31
N GLY A 71 9.92 -10.88 -2.17
CA GLY A 71 9.56 -10.02 -1.05
C GLY A 71 8.07 -9.71 -0.99
N TYR A 72 7.72 -8.70 -0.20
CA TYR A 72 6.34 -8.38 0.15
C TYR A 72 5.85 -7.06 -0.48
N SER A 73 6.52 -6.63 -1.55
CA SER A 73 6.27 -5.37 -2.28
C SER A 73 6.34 -4.09 -1.43
N THR A 74 6.95 -4.14 -0.24
CA THR A 74 7.03 -3.01 0.70
C THR A 74 8.19 -2.05 0.47
N THR A 75 9.14 -2.40 -0.41
CA THR A 75 10.31 -1.55 -0.65
C THR A 75 9.90 -0.27 -1.34
N MET A 76 10.05 0.86 -0.64
CA MET A 76 9.86 2.20 -1.19
C MET A 76 11.12 2.69 -1.90
N LYS A 77 10.93 3.58 -2.86
CA LYS A 77 12.01 4.26 -3.58
C LYS A 77 12.76 5.21 -2.63
N PRO A 78 14.10 5.16 -2.57
CA PRO A 78 14.88 6.04 -1.70
C PRO A 78 14.59 7.53 -1.91
N GLU A 79 14.30 7.94 -3.14
CA GLU A 79 13.96 9.32 -3.49
C GLU A 79 12.62 9.74 -2.89
N SER A 80 11.66 8.83 -2.83
CA SER A 80 10.36 9.09 -2.20
C SER A 80 10.50 9.22 -0.68
N ILE A 81 11.33 8.37 -0.06
CA ILE A 81 11.65 8.49 1.37
C ILE A 81 12.29 9.84 1.65
N ALA A 82 13.36 10.20 0.92
CA ALA A 82 14.07 11.45 1.13
C ALA A 82 13.19 12.70 0.89
N ALA A 83 12.27 12.63 -0.08
CA ALA A 83 11.36 13.74 -0.39
C ALA A 83 10.27 13.95 0.67
N TYR A 84 9.70 12.86 1.19
CA TYR A 84 8.51 12.88 2.05
C TYR A 84 8.78 12.56 3.53
N GLU A 85 10.03 12.32 3.93
CA GLU A 85 10.41 12.14 5.33
C GLU A 85 10.01 13.38 6.16
N TYR A 86 9.11 13.21 7.12
CA TYR A 86 8.71 14.31 7.98
C TYR A 86 9.73 14.55 9.10
N PRO A 87 10.08 15.80 9.44
CA PRO A 87 9.70 17.05 8.78
C PRO A 87 10.71 17.53 7.73
N ASN A 88 11.82 16.82 7.53
CA ASN A 88 13.01 17.35 6.86
C ASN A 88 13.04 17.17 5.33
N GLY A 89 12.19 16.30 4.79
CA GLY A 89 12.12 16.00 3.37
C GLY A 89 11.73 17.22 2.55
N SER A 90 12.17 17.25 1.29
CA SER A 90 12.01 18.40 0.40
C SER A 90 10.56 18.84 0.23
N GLU A 91 9.61 17.90 0.21
CA GLU A 91 8.19 18.21 0.07
C GLU A 91 7.64 18.90 1.33
N TRP A 92 8.03 18.44 2.52
CA TRP A 92 7.67 19.11 3.77
C TRP A 92 8.30 20.49 3.89
N GLN A 93 9.58 20.64 3.52
CA GLN A 93 10.23 21.96 3.49
C GLN A 93 9.52 22.92 2.54
N SER A 94 9.11 22.45 1.37
CA SER A 94 8.33 23.22 0.38
C SER A 94 6.98 23.64 0.95
N LEU A 95 6.27 22.74 1.62
CA LEU A 95 4.97 23.00 2.26
C LEU A 95 5.08 24.02 3.40
N PHE A 96 6.12 23.94 4.23
CA PHE A 96 6.40 24.94 5.28
C PHE A 96 6.78 26.30 4.68
N ALA A 97 7.62 26.33 3.65
CA ALA A 97 8.03 27.55 2.97
C ALA A 97 6.85 28.28 2.32
N LYS A 98 5.85 27.53 1.82
CA LYS A 98 4.59 28.06 1.29
C LYS A 98 3.61 28.51 2.38
N GLY A 99 3.93 28.30 3.66
CA GLY A 99 3.04 28.62 4.78
C GLY A 99 1.77 27.76 4.84
N LEU A 100 1.73 26.63 4.13
CA LEU A 100 0.57 25.72 4.13
C LEU A 100 0.49 24.91 5.44
N PHE A 101 1.63 24.68 6.08
CA PHE A 101 1.74 23.98 7.35
C PHE A 101 2.74 24.70 8.26
N VAL A 102 2.58 24.53 9.57
CA VAL A 102 3.51 25.06 10.57
C VAL A 102 4.71 24.13 10.67
N ASP A 103 5.91 24.70 10.52
CA ASP A 103 7.15 23.96 10.72
C ASP A 103 7.28 23.58 12.21
N PRO A 104 7.21 22.28 12.58
CA PRO A 104 7.26 21.85 13.98
C PRO A 104 8.59 22.20 14.65
N ARG A 105 9.64 22.44 13.88
CA ARG A 105 10.97 22.78 14.39
C ARG A 105 11.07 24.23 14.84
N LYS A 106 10.13 25.08 14.42
CA LYS A 106 10.06 26.51 14.76
C LYS A 106 9.01 26.83 15.83
N ALA A 107 8.14 25.87 16.16
CA ALA A 107 7.04 26.07 17.10
C ALA A 107 7.46 26.04 18.59
N SER A 108 8.71 25.72 18.89
CA SER A 108 9.26 25.69 20.27
C SER A 108 10.26 26.81 20.58
N SER A 109 10.29 27.89 19.79
CA SER A 109 11.11 29.09 20.08
C SER A 109 10.28 30.27 20.55
#